data_AF-A0A5K1CGM4-F1
#
_entry.id   AF-A0A5K1CGM4-F1
#
_cell.length_a   1.000
_cell.length_b   1.000
_cell.length_c   1.000
_cell.angle_alpha   90.00
_cell.angle_beta   90.00
_cell.angle_gamma   90.00
#
_symmetry.space_group_name_H-M   'P 1'
#
loop_
_entity.id
_entity.type
_entity.pdbx_description
1 polymer ?
#
loop_
_entity_poly.entity_id
_entity_poly.type
_entity_poly.pdbx_seq_one_letter_code
_entity_poly.pdbx_strand_id
1 'polypeptide(L)'
;KFAIWMLPQLFAYAANFPIQKFLQAQQKVMAMAWVAAVVLVIHAFLSWLTIIKLGWGLVGAAVTLNLSWWLVVFGEFGYIVVCCTDTWTGFSWLAFKDLWGFVKLSFASAVML
;
A
#
# COMPACT_ATOMS: atom_id res chain seq x y z
N LYS A 1 -20.97 3.29 9.83
CA LYS A 1 -19.97 3.02 10.90
C LYS A 1 -18.74 2.30 10.37
N PHE A 2 -18.85 1.14 9.72
CA PHE A 2 -17.71 0.45 9.07
C PHE A 2 -16.90 1.34 8.12
N ALA A 3 -17.56 2.14 7.28
CA ALA A 3 -16.89 3.10 6.38
C ALA A 3 -15.93 4.08 7.10
N ILE A 4 -16.23 4.48 8.34
CA ILE A 4 -15.35 5.36 9.12
C ILE A 4 -14.07 4.62 9.53
N TRP A 5 -14.21 3.34 9.90
CA TRP A 5 -13.07 2.48 10.23
C TRP A 5 -12.18 2.20 9.01
N MET A 6 -12.68 2.38 7.79
CA MET A 6 -11.93 2.18 6.55
C MET A 6 -11.15 3.42 6.10
N LEU A 7 -11.28 4.56 6.78
CA LEU A 7 -10.56 5.78 6.43
C LEU A 7 -9.03 5.62 6.37
N PRO A 8 -8.35 4.93 7.31
CA PRO A 8 -6.89 4.79 7.26
C PRO A 8 -6.40 4.04 6.01
N GLN A 9 -7.22 3.14 5.47
CA GLN A 9 -6.90 2.37 4.26
C GLN A 9 -6.81 3.26 3.02
N LEU A 10 -7.58 4.35 2.96
CA LEU A 10 -7.47 5.31 1.85
C LEU A 10 -6.09 5.96 1.79
N PHE A 11 -5.51 6.28 2.95
CA PHE A 11 -4.15 6.81 3.04
C PHE A 11 -3.11 5.75 2.70
N ALA A 12 -3.32 4.51 3.12
CA ALA A 12 -2.46 3.40 2.71
C ALA A 12 -2.47 3.22 1.19
N TYR A 13 -3.61 3.34 0.52
CA TYR A 13 -3.68 3.31 -0.94
C TYR A 13 -2.96 4.48 -1.60
N ALA A 14 -3.13 5.69 -1.07
CA ALA A 14 -2.43 6.87 -1.57
C ALA A 14 -0.90 6.70 -1.53
N ALA A 15 -0.37 6.00 -0.53
CA ALA A 15 1.05 5.64 -0.45
C ALA A 15 1.41 4.42 -1.33
N ASN A 16 0.58 3.38 -1.35
CA ASN A 16 0.85 2.12 -2.04
C ASN A 16 0.91 2.30 -3.57
N PHE A 17 0.04 3.12 -4.16
CA PHE A 17 0.02 3.32 -5.61
C PHE A 17 1.36 3.82 -6.19
N PRO A 18 1.96 4.92 -5.69
CA PRO A 18 3.26 5.35 -6.19
C PRO A 18 4.39 4.34 -5.88
N ILE A 19 4.36 3.68 -4.72
CA ILE A 19 5.33 2.62 -4.35
C ILE A 19 5.30 1.49 -5.38
N GLN A 20 4.12 0.97 -5.71
CA GLN A 20 3.99 -0.10 -6.70
C GLN A 20 4.44 0.37 -8.09
N LYS A 21 4.10 1.58 -8.51
CA LYS A 21 4.58 2.11 -9.79
C LYS A 21 6.10 2.24 -9.84
N PHE A 22 6.73 2.68 -8.74
CA PHE A 22 8.19 2.75 -8.63
C PHE A 22 8.86 1.38 -8.75
N LEU A 23 8.36 0.37 -8.05
CA LEU A 23 8.90 -1.00 -8.10
C LEU A 23 8.61 -1.70 -9.44
N GLN A 24 7.43 -1.48 -10.03
CA GLN A 24 7.06 -2.01 -11.35
C GLN A 24 7.98 -1.43 -12.45
N ALA A 25 8.23 -0.13 -12.43
CA ALA A 25 9.11 0.53 -13.41
C ALA A 25 10.55 -0.04 -13.39
N GLN A 26 10.99 -0.55 -12.23
CA GLN A 26 12.30 -1.17 -12.03
C GLN A 26 12.29 -2.70 -12.12
N GLN A 27 11.19 -3.30 -12.58
CA GLN A 27 11.04 -4.76 -12.69
C GLN A 27 11.22 -5.52 -11.36
N LYS A 28 10.99 -4.87 -10.20
CA LYS A 28 11.12 -5.48 -8.87
C LYS A 28 9.85 -6.23 -8.43
N VAL A 29 9.19 -6.91 -9.39
CA VAL A 29 7.88 -7.54 -9.17
C VAL A 29 7.91 -8.68 -8.16
N MET A 30 9.01 -9.43 -8.12
CA MET A 30 9.19 -10.50 -7.15
C MET A 30 9.28 -10.00 -5.70
N ALA A 31 9.82 -8.80 -5.46
CA ALA A 31 9.86 -8.20 -4.14
C ALA A 31 8.44 -7.87 -3.65
N MET A 32 7.62 -7.24 -4.51
CA MET A 32 6.21 -6.98 -4.22
C MET A 32 5.45 -8.28 -3.95
N ALA A 33 5.68 -9.32 -4.77
CA ALA A 33 5.02 -10.62 -4.59
C ALA A 33 5.34 -11.27 -3.25
N TRP A 34 6.60 -11.24 -2.81
CA TRP A 34 6.99 -11.78 -1.50
C TRP A 34 6.39 -11.00 -0.34
N VAL A 35 6.41 -9.66 -0.40
CA VAL A 35 5.75 -8.82 0.62
C VAL A 35 4.25 -9.13 0.68
N ALA A 36 3.57 -9.19 -0.46
CA ALA A 36 2.16 -9.52 -0.53
C ALA A 36 1.85 -10.93 0.02
N ALA A 37 2.69 -11.92 -0.28
CA ALA A 37 2.52 -13.28 0.22
C ALA A 37 2.64 -13.35 1.75
N VAL A 38 3.65 -12.69 2.33
CA VAL A 38 3.82 -12.64 3.79
C VAL A 38 2.65 -11.92 4.45
N VAL A 39 2.24 -10.77 3.91
CA VAL A 39 1.11 -10.01 4.45
C VAL A 39 -0.19 -10.79 4.33
N LEU A 40 -0.39 -11.56 3.26
CA LEU A 40 -1.58 -12.40 3.09
C LEU A 40 -1.70 -13.46 4.19
N VAL A 41 -0.58 -14.10 4.58
CA VAL A 41 -0.56 -15.07 5.69
C VAL A 41 -0.92 -14.38 7.00
N ILE A 42 -0.34 -13.21 7.28
CA ILE A 42 -0.65 -12.41 8.47
C ILE A 42 -2.13 -12.00 8.46
N HIS A 43 -2.65 -11.53 7.33
CA HIS A 43 -4.03 -11.14 7.16
C HIS A 43 -4.98 -12.30 7.44
N ALA A 44 -4.73 -13.49 6.89
CA ALA A 44 -5.57 -14.66 7.08
C ALA A 44 -5.62 -15.06 8.57
N PHE A 45 -4.46 -15.11 9.23
CA PHE A 45 -4.37 -15.42 10.66
C PHE A 45 -5.11 -14.39 11.51
N LEU A 46 -4.89 -13.09 11.28
CA LEU A 46 -5.53 -12.03 12.03
C LEU A 46 -7.03 -11.96 11.77
N SER A 47 -7.49 -12.21 10.54
CA SER A 47 -8.91 -12.26 10.20
C SER A 47 -9.61 -13.40 10.94
N TRP A 48 -9.01 -14.59 10.98
CA TRP A 48 -9.53 -15.69 11.78
C TRP A 48 -9.59 -15.31 13.27
N LEU A 49 -8.52 -14.72 13.81
CA LEU A 49 -8.44 -14.33 15.21
C LEU A 49 -9.48 -13.26 15.58
N THR A 50 -9.51 -12.12 14.89
CA THR A 50 -10.32 -10.96 15.27
C THR A 50 -11.79 -11.15 14.94
N ILE A 51 -12.11 -11.76 13.80
CA ILE A 51 -13.50 -11.90 13.34
C ILE A 51 -14.15 -13.12 14.00
N ILE A 52 -13.50 -14.29 13.94
CA ILE A 52 -14.11 -15.55 14.39
C ILE A 52 -13.82 -15.78 15.86
N LYS A 53 -12.54 -15.76 16.27
CA LYS A 53 -12.19 -16.19 17.62
C LYS A 53 -12.52 -15.16 18.70
N LEU A 54 -12.32 -13.87 18.41
CA LEU A 54 -12.63 -12.76 19.32
C LEU A 54 -14.02 -12.16 19.10
N GLY A 55 -14.70 -12.50 18.00
CA GLY A 55 -16.08 -12.08 17.74
C GLY A 55 -16.25 -10.59 17.45
N TRP A 56 -15.21 -9.89 16.98
CA TRP A 56 -15.28 -8.43 16.73
C TRP A 56 -16.06 -8.06 15.46
N GLY A 57 -16.49 -9.07 14.68
CA GLY A 57 -17.30 -8.89 13.47
C GLY A 57 -16.67 -7.90 12.49
N LEU A 58 -17.48 -6.95 12.01
CA LEU A 58 -17.06 -5.96 11.01
C LEU A 58 -15.95 -5.01 11.51
N VAL A 59 -15.87 -4.74 12.82
CA VAL A 59 -14.79 -3.90 13.36
C VAL A 59 -13.46 -4.66 13.27
N GLY A 60 -13.47 -5.94 13.63
CA GLY A 60 -12.31 -6.83 13.46
C GLY A 60 -11.84 -6.88 12.00
N ALA A 61 -12.77 -7.03 11.06
CA ALA A 61 -12.47 -7.02 9.63
C ALA A 61 -11.81 -5.70 9.18
N ALA A 62 -12.36 -4.55 9.60
CA ALA A 62 -11.79 -3.25 9.25
C ALA A 62 -10.37 -3.10 9.82
N VAL A 63 -10.16 -3.42 11.09
CA VAL A 63 -8.84 -3.30 11.75
C VAL A 63 -7.81 -4.18 11.05
N THR A 64 -8.13 -5.45 10.80
CA THR A 64 -7.22 -6.38 10.12
C THR A 64 -6.87 -5.90 8.72
N LEU A 65 -7.85 -5.39 7.96
CA LEU A 65 -7.63 -4.92 6.60
C LEU A 65 -6.76 -3.66 6.55
N ASN A 66 -7.03 -2.68 7.41
CA ASN A 66 -6.18 -1.48 7.54
C ASN A 66 -4.74 -1.85 7.88
N LEU A 67 -4.54 -2.74 8.86
CA LEU A 67 -3.21 -3.18 9.26
C LEU A 67 -2.48 -3.87 8.10
N SER A 68 -3.18 -4.72 7.35
CA SER A 68 -2.59 -5.44 6.23
C SER A 68 -2.09 -4.49 5.14
N TRP A 69 -2.86 -3.49 4.77
CA TRP A 69 -2.42 -2.49 3.78
C TRP A 69 -1.22 -1.67 4.25
N TRP A 70 -1.18 -1.28 5.52
CA TRP A 70 -0.02 -0.58 6.07
C TRP A 70 1.22 -1.47 6.14
N LEU A 71 1.08 -2.77 6.41
CA LEU A 71 2.18 -3.72 6.35
C LEU A 71 2.75 -3.84 4.92
N VAL A 72 1.90 -3.83 3.89
CA VAL A 72 2.36 -3.78 2.49
C VAL A 72 3.16 -2.49 2.25
N VAL A 73 2.60 -1.33 2.62
CA VAL A 73 3.27 -0.03 2.45
C VAL A 73 4.64 -0.01 3.12
N PHE A 74 4.74 -0.43 4.39
CA PHE A 74 6.01 -0.44 5.09
C PHE A 74 6.99 -1.48 4.54
N GLY A 75 6.51 -2.67 4.14
CA GLY A 75 7.34 -3.71 3.56
C GLY A 75 7.95 -3.28 2.22
N GLU A 76 7.13 -2.77 1.31
CA GLU A 76 7.57 -2.32 -0.01
C GLU A 76 8.42 -1.04 0.09
N PHE A 77 8.04 -0.07 0.93
CA PHE A 77 8.85 1.14 1.14
C PHE A 77 10.19 0.83 1.78
N GLY A 78 10.23 -0.07 2.78
CA GLY A 78 11.47 -0.55 3.37
C GLY A 78 12.38 -1.21 2.34
N TYR A 79 11.82 -2.01 1.43
CA TYR A 79 12.57 -2.57 0.30
C TYR A 79 13.15 -1.48 -0.61
N ILE A 80 12.40 -0.43 -0.93
CA ILE A 80 12.90 0.70 -1.73
C ILE A 80 14.11 1.36 -1.05
N VAL A 81 13.99 1.69 0.23
CA VAL A 81 15.04 2.41 0.96
C VAL A 81 16.34 1.59 1.07
N VAL A 82 16.23 0.26 1.21
CA VAL A 82 17.39 -0.62 1.42
C VAL A 82 17.99 -1.13 0.10
N CYS A 83 17.14 -1.51 -0.87
CA CYS A 83 17.56 -2.26 -2.06
C CYS A 83 17.57 -1.42 -3.35
N CYS A 84 17.02 -0.21 -3.34
CA CYS A 84 16.94 0.67 -4.52
C CYS A 84 17.77 1.95 -4.34
N THR A 85 18.97 1.86 -3.76
CA THR A 85 19.84 3.02 -3.48
C THR A 85 20.25 3.81 -4.72
N ASP A 86 20.31 3.16 -5.89
CA ASP A 86 20.71 3.81 -7.14
C ASP A 86 19.60 4.70 -7.72
N THR A 87 18.33 4.44 -7.36
CA THR A 87 17.16 5.15 -7.90
C THR A 87 16.41 5.95 -6.84
N TRP A 88 16.53 5.57 -5.56
CA TRP A 88 15.97 6.27 -4.42
C TRP A 88 17.05 7.05 -3.69
N THR A 89 17.04 8.38 -3.86
CA THR A 89 17.96 9.31 -3.17
C THR A 89 17.29 10.07 -2.02
N GLY A 90 16.07 9.67 -1.64
CA GLY A 90 15.28 10.30 -0.61
C GLY A 90 14.31 11.36 -1.13
N PHE A 91 13.61 12.01 -0.19
CA PHE A 91 12.64 13.04 -0.51
C PHE A 91 13.32 14.35 -0.93
N SER A 92 12.74 15.00 -1.94
CA SER A 92 13.21 16.28 -2.47
C SER A 92 12.03 17.15 -2.88
N TRP A 93 12.18 18.47 -2.76
CA TRP A 93 11.22 19.44 -3.28
C TRP A 93 10.99 19.33 -4.79
N LEU A 94 11.93 18.71 -5.52
CA LEU A 94 11.77 18.43 -6.94
C LEU A 94 10.53 17.58 -7.24
N ALA A 95 10.08 16.74 -6.29
CA ALA A 95 8.86 15.93 -6.43
C ALA A 95 7.59 16.76 -6.67
N PHE A 96 7.60 18.05 -6.30
CA PHE A 96 6.45 18.94 -6.46
C PHE A 96 6.44 19.73 -7.78
N LYS A 97 7.51 19.64 -8.59
CA LYS A 97 7.67 20.48 -9.79
C LYS A 97 6.67 20.15 -10.90
N ASP A 98 6.34 18.87 -11.09
CA ASP A 98 5.54 18.38 -12.23
C ASP A 98 4.17 17.78 -11.83
N LEU A 99 3.62 18.23 -10.70
CA LEU A 99 2.35 17.71 -10.17
C LEU A 99 1.18 17.88 -11.15
N TRP A 100 1.11 18.98 -11.88
CA TRP A 100 0.00 19.21 -12.82
C TRP A 100 -0.01 18.21 -13.98
N GLY A 101 1.17 17.86 -14.50
CA GLY A 101 1.33 16.81 -15.50
C GLY A 101 0.91 15.46 -14.95
N PHE A 102 1.35 15.14 -13.73
CA PHE A 102 0.95 13.93 -13.01
C PHE A 102 -0.56 13.83 -12.81
N VAL A 103 -1.23 14.92 -12.40
CA VAL A 103 -2.69 14.95 -12.20
C VAL A 103 -3.43 14.68 -13.50
N LYS A 104 -3.03 15.31 -14.62
CA LYS A 104 -3.66 15.06 -15.93
C LYS A 104 -3.53 13.60 -16.36
N LEU A 105 -2.34 13.02 -16.24
CA LEU A 105 -2.08 11.62 -16.59
C LEU A 105 -2.85 10.66 -15.66
N SER A 106 -2.89 10.96 -14.36
CA SER A 106 -3.64 10.17 -13.38
C SER A 106 -5.14 10.18 -13.67
N PHE A 107 -5.70 11.35 -14.01
CA PHE A 107 -7.11 11.47 -14.36
C PHE A 107 -7.45 10.70 -15.64
N ALA A 108 -6.64 10.86 -16.70
CA ALA A 108 -6.82 10.09 -17.94
C ALA A 108 -6.74 8.57 -17.70
N SER A 109 -5.79 8.12 -16.87
CA SER A 109 -5.65 6.71 -16.49
C SER A 109 -6.85 6.20 -15.69
N ALA A 110 -7.39 7.02 -14.80
CA ALA A 110 -8.56 6.67 -13.98
C ALA A 110 -9.85 6.56 -14.81
N VAL A 111 -9.99 7.32 -15.90
CA VAL A 111 -11.15 7.24 -16.82
C VAL A 111 -11.06 6.02 -17.73
N MET A 112 -9.84 5.57 -18.05
CA MET A 112 -9.62 4.41 -18.92
C MET A 112 -9.89 3.06 -18.22
N LEU A 113 -9.78 3.03 -16.88
CA LEU A 113 -10.10 1.88 -16.03
C LEU A 113 -11.61 1.81 -15.74
#